data_AF-A0A7C9TND0-F1
#
_entry.id   AF-A0A7C9TND0-F1
#
_cell.length_a   1.000
_cell.length_b   1.000
_cell.length_c   1.000
_cell.angle_alpha   90.00
_cell.angle_beta   90.00
_cell.angle_gamma   90.00
#
_symmetry.space_group_name_H-M   'P 1'
#
loop_
_entity.id
_entity.type
_entity.pdbx_description
1 polymer ?
#
loop_
_entity_poly.entity_id
_entity_poly.type
_entity_poly.pdbx_seq_one_letter_code
_entity_poly.pdbx_strand_id
1 'polypeptide(L)'
;MPRFKDETLSIRTSADIKQLLRQAAELERRSVASMVEVLVLEYARQHGLPTSAPLPPSRRPAAAAGGVAPAQGPSPHRPSL
;
A
#
# COMPACT_ATOMS: atom_id res chain seq x y z
N MET A 1 -5.74 -7.06 -8.39
CA MET A 1 -4.27 -6.93 -8.24
C MET A 1 -3.98 -5.72 -7.36
N PRO A 2 -3.16 -5.85 -6.31
CA PRO A 2 -2.87 -4.74 -5.41
C PRO A 2 -2.16 -3.63 -6.19
N ARG A 3 -2.57 -2.39 -5.97
CA ARG A 3 -1.95 -1.21 -6.56
C ARG A 3 -0.52 -1.11 -6.04
N PHE A 4 0.47 -1.50 -6.85
CA PHE A 4 1.84 -1.03 -6.65
C PHE A 4 1.77 0.49 -6.73
N LYS A 5 1.97 1.15 -5.59
CA LYS A 5 2.13 2.60 -5.57
C LYS A 5 3.56 2.84 -6.01
N ASP A 6 3.73 3.00 -7.31
CA ASP A 6 5.02 3.34 -7.87
C ASP A 6 5.43 4.71 -7.29
N GLU A 7 6.42 4.70 -6.41
CA GLU A 7 6.97 5.91 -5.77
C GLU A 7 8.32 6.22 -6.42
N THR A 8 8.49 7.47 -6.88
CA THR A 8 9.71 7.88 -7.58
C THR A 8 10.85 8.07 -6.58
N LEU A 9 11.89 7.24 -6.67
CA LEU A 9 13.11 7.35 -5.88
C LEU A 9 14.19 8.12 -6.64
N SER A 10 14.59 9.30 -6.15
CA SER A 10 15.69 10.10 -6.72
C SER A 10 16.94 10.02 -5.85
N ILE A 11 18.04 9.52 -6.41
CA ILE A 11 19.30 9.30 -5.68
C ILE A 11 20.43 10.02 -6.40
N ARG A 12 21.23 10.79 -5.66
CA ARG A 12 22.51 11.34 -6.13
C ARG A 12 23.64 10.44 -5.68
N THR A 13 24.41 9.92 -6.64
CA THR A 13 25.58 9.07 -6.40
C THR A 13 26.76 9.55 -7.23
N SER A 14 27.94 8.97 -6.99
CA SER A 14 29.08 9.15 -7.89
C SER A 14 28.82 8.52 -9.26
N ALA A 15 29.63 8.93 -10.26
CA ALA A 15 29.57 8.38 -11.60
C ALA A 15 29.90 6.88 -11.62
N ASP A 16 30.86 6.44 -10.80
CA ASP A 16 31.31 5.06 -10.74
C ASP A 16 30.19 4.12 -10.27
N ILE A 17 29.45 4.51 -9.23
CA ILE A 17 28.30 3.73 -8.73
C ILE A 17 27.22 3.61 -9.81
N LYS A 18 26.96 4.69 -10.56
CA LYS A 18 26.00 4.66 -11.67
C LYS A 18 26.45 3.69 -12.78
N GLN A 19 27.75 3.63 -13.08
CA GLN A 19 28.29 2.70 -14.07
C GLN A 19 28.19 1.25 -13.60
N LEU A 20 28.63 0.96 -12.37
CA LEU A 20 28.56 -0.38 -11.79
C LEU A 20 27.11 -0.89 -11.74
N LEU A 21 26.17 -0.05 -11.32
CA LEU A 21 24.76 -0.42 -11.27
C LEU A 21 24.20 -0.73 -12.65
N ARG A 22 24.60 0.02 -13.68
CA ARG A 22 24.21 -0.23 -15.07
C ARG A 22 24.79 -1.55 -15.59
N GLN A 23 26.06 -1.81 -15.33
CA GLN A 23 26.71 -3.06 -15.72
C GLN A 23 26.03 -4.27 -15.08
N ALA A 24 25.73 -4.20 -13.78
CA ALA A 24 24.98 -5.23 -13.08
C ALA A 24 23.59 -5.46 -13.70
N ALA A 25 22.86 -4.38 -14.00
CA ALA A 25 21.55 -4.45 -14.65
C ALA A 25 21.61 -5.12 -16.04
N GLU A 26 22.64 -4.80 -16.82
CA GLU A 26 22.86 -5.36 -18.16
C GLU A 26 23.20 -6.85 -18.11
N LEU A 27 24.05 -7.27 -17.17
CA LEU A 27 24.38 -8.68 -16.95
C LEU A 27 23.13 -9.53 -16.66
N GLU A 28 22.20 -8.99 -15.87
CA GLU A 28 20.95 -9.67 -15.51
C GLU A 28 19.78 -9.38 -16.45
N ARG A 29 20.03 -8.69 -17.57
CA ARG A 29 19.04 -8.31 -18.60
C ARG A 29 17.81 -7.62 -18.03
N ARG A 30 17.99 -6.74 -17.03
CA ARG A 30 16.91 -6.00 -16.38
C ARG A 30 17.17 -4.50 -16.38
N SER A 31 16.14 -3.74 -16.04
CA SER A 31 16.27 -2.29 -15.89
C SER A 31 17.11 -1.95 -14.65
N VAL A 32 17.72 -0.76 -14.65
CA VAL A 32 18.43 -0.22 -13.49
C VAL A 32 17.52 -0.10 -12.27
N ALA A 33 16.24 0.27 -12.47
CA ALA A 33 15.27 0.35 -11.38
C ALA A 33 15.02 -1.02 -10.73
N SER A 34 14.78 -2.05 -11.54
CA SER A 34 14.61 -3.43 -11.04
C SER A 34 15.87 -3.97 -10.38
N MET A 35 17.05 -3.58 -10.85
CA MET A 35 18.31 -3.92 -10.18
C MET A 35 18.40 -3.29 -8.80
N VAL A 36 18.00 -2.02 -8.64
CA VAL A 36 17.96 -1.37 -7.32
C VAL A 36 17.02 -2.09 -6.37
N GLU A 37 15.84 -2.53 -6.82
CA GLU A 37 14.92 -3.32 -5.98
C GLU A 37 15.58 -4.61 -5.48
N VAL A 38 16.24 -5.36 -6.36
CA VAL A 38 16.94 -6.60 -5.99
C VAL A 38 18.03 -6.32 -4.96
N LEU A 39 18.85 -5.28 -5.18
CA LEU A 39 19.91 -4.91 -4.25
C LEU A 39 19.35 -4.52 -2.86
N VAL A 40 18.23 -3.80 -2.81
CA VAL A 40 17.57 -3.42 -1.56
C VAL A 40 17.00 -4.64 -0.84
N LEU A 41 16.35 -5.55 -1.57
CA LEU A 41 15.80 -6.78 -1.00
C LEU A 41 16.90 -7.70 -0.47
N GLU A 42 18.00 -7.84 -1.21
CA GLU A 42 19.15 -8.64 -0.79
C GLU A 42 19.82 -8.03 0.45
N TYR A 43 20.01 -6.72 0.49
CA TYR A 43 20.50 -6.02 1.68
C TYR A 43 19.58 -6.28 2.89
N ALA A 44 18.26 -6.12 2.72
CA ALA A 44 17.30 -6.39 3.77
C ALA A 44 17.38 -7.84 4.26
N ARG A 45 17.50 -8.81 3.35
CA ARG A 45 17.64 -10.23 3.68
C ARG A 45 18.93 -10.52 4.46
N GLN A 46 20.06 -9.95 4.03
CA GLN A 46 21.36 -10.10 4.70
C GLN A 46 21.39 -9.48 6.09
N HIS A 47 20.64 -8.40 6.29
CA HIS A 47 20.57 -7.66 7.56
C HIS A 47 19.35 -8.02 8.43
N GLY A 48 18.51 -8.96 8.00
CA GLY A 48 17.32 -9.38 8.74
C GLY A 48 16.22 -8.30 8.84
N LEU A 49 16.17 -7.35 7.91
CA LEU A 49 15.17 -6.29 7.90
C LEU A 49 13.80 -6.84 7.45
N PRO A 50 12.69 -6.48 8.12
CA PRO A 50 11.36 -6.90 7.72
C PRO A 50 10.95 -6.24 6.40
N THR A 51 10.80 -7.04 5.33
CA THR A 51 10.44 -6.59 3.98
C THR A 51 8.93 -6.40 3.76
N SER A 52 8.12 -6.64 4.79
CA SER A 52 6.68 -6.33 4.79
C SER A 52 6.44 -5.08 5.62
N ALA A 53 6.39 -3.92 4.97
CA ALA A 53 5.61 -2.83 5.54
C ALA A 53 4.14 -3.25 5.42
N PRO A 54 3.42 -3.53 6.53
CA PRO A 54 2.00 -3.80 6.43
C PRO A 54 1.34 -2.54 5.89
N LEU A 55 0.72 -2.65 4.71
CA LEU A 55 -0.16 -1.63 4.17
C LEU A 55 -1.10 -1.19 5.30
N PRO A 56 -1.13 0.10 5.70
CA PRO A 56 -2.10 0.54 6.68
C PRO A 56 -3.49 0.16 6.13
N PRO A 57 -4.35 -0.49 6.93
CA PRO A 57 -5.66 -0.89 6.46
C PRO A 57 -6.34 0.38 5.95
N SER A 58 -6.70 0.39 4.67
CA SER A 58 -7.46 1.47 4.06
C SER A 58 -8.74 1.61 4.85
N ARG A 59 -8.73 2.54 5.80
CA ARG A 59 -9.87 2.88 6.64
C ARG A 59 -10.84 3.60 5.71
N ARG A 60 -11.65 2.82 4.98
CA ARG A 60 -12.91 3.32 4.43
C ARG A 60 -13.61 3.99 5.60
N PRO A 61 -14.00 5.28 5.52
CA PRO A 61 -14.89 5.82 6.52
C PRO A 61 -16.13 4.94 6.47
N ALA A 62 -16.40 4.23 7.57
CA ALA A 62 -17.63 3.50 7.76
C ALA A 62 -18.74 4.53 7.63
N ALA A 63 -19.41 4.52 6.47
CA ALA A 63 -20.72 5.12 6.34
C ALA A 63 -21.53 4.59 7.52
N ALA A 64 -22.06 5.53 8.30
CA ALA A 64 -22.81 5.31 9.51
C ALA A 64 -23.92 4.27 9.29
N ALA A 65 -23.64 3.01 9.63
CA ALA A 65 -24.66 2.04 9.96
C ALA A 65 -25.16 2.36 11.38
N GLY A 66 -25.86 3.48 11.52
CA GLY A 66 -26.63 3.80 12.71
C GLY A 66 -27.95 3.04 12.64
N GLY A 67 -27.95 1.78 13.05
CA GLY A 67 -29.16 1.07 13.43
C GLY A 67 -29.37 1.23 14.93
N VAL A 68 -30.53 1.74 15.34
CA VAL A 68 -31.18 1.37 16.61
C VAL A 68 -32.70 1.39 16.40
N ALA A 69 -33.30 0.19 16.38
CA ALA A 69 -34.71 -0.04 16.71
C ALA A 69 -34.85 -0.10 18.26
N PRO A 70 -36.02 -0.41 18.88
CA PRO A 70 -37.42 -0.38 18.43
C PRO A 70 -38.35 0.35 19.45
N ALA A 71 -39.67 0.29 19.20
CA ALA A 71 -40.70 -0.11 20.19
C ALA A 71 -41.89 0.86 20.42
N GLN A 72 -43.07 0.22 20.44
CA GLN A 72 -44.31 0.54 21.15
C GLN A 72 -45.35 1.43 20.44
N GLY A 73 -46.48 0.80 20.08
CA GLY A 73 -47.77 1.48 19.87
C GLY A 73 -48.30 2.11 21.18
N PRO A 74 -49.39 2.88 21.12
CA PRO A 74 -50.70 2.23 21.19
C PRO A 74 -51.80 2.88 20.31
N SER A 75 -52.70 2.01 19.82
CA SER A 75 -54.18 2.09 19.78
C SER A 75 -54.97 3.39 19.43
N PRO A 76 -56.25 3.23 19.00
CA PRO A 76 -56.89 4.06 17.98
C PRO A 76 -57.84 5.12 18.56
N HIS A 77 -58.14 6.19 17.82
CA HIS A 77 -59.41 6.90 17.95
C HIS A 77 -59.81 7.56 16.61
N ARG A 78 -60.95 7.11 16.05
CA ARG A 78 -61.76 7.83 15.04
C ARG A 78 -62.25 9.17 15.64
N PRO A 79 -62.63 10.18 14.84
CA PRO A 79 -63.98 10.19 14.28
C PRO A 79 -64.03 10.58 12.80
N SER A 80 -65.05 10.06 12.13
CA SER A 80 -65.54 10.51 10.83
C SER A 80 -66.87 11.23 11.08
N LEU A 81 -66.98 12.50 10.68
CA LEU A 81 -68.14 13.18 10.07
C LEU A 81 -67.81 14.67 9.91
#